data_AF-A0A3D5SBW9-F1
#
_entry.id   AF-A0A3D5SBW9-F1
#
_cell.length_a   1.000
_cell.length_b   1.000
_cell.length_c   1.000
_cell.angle_alpha   90.00
_cell.angle_beta   90.00
_cell.angle_gamma   90.00
#
_symmetry.space_group_name_H-M   'P 1'
#
loop_
_entity.id
_entity.type
_entity.pdbx_description
1 polymer ?
#
loop_
_entity_poly.entity_id
_entity_poly.type
_entity_poly.pdbx_seq_one_letter_code
_entity_poly.pdbx_strand_id
1 'polypeptide(L)' 'MNPYLNKLHAYPFTKLAALLANIDVQSNNDAIAMTIGEPQHAPPKSAVDALVAELSGLNKYPSTQGGLP' A
#
# COMPACT_ATOMS: atom_id res chain seq x y z
N MET A 1 17.48 -0.90 22.00
CA MET A 1 16.87 -0.26 20.81
C MET A 1 17.97 0.00 19.79
N ASN A 2 17.80 -0.36 18.51
CA ASN A 2 18.84 -0.18 17.49
C ASN A 2 18.99 1.31 17.13
N PRO A 3 20.14 1.97 17.38
CA PRO A 3 20.34 3.40 17.15
C PRO A 3 20.36 3.79 15.66
N TYR A 4 20.52 2.82 14.76
CA TYR A 4 20.57 3.06 13.31
C TYR A 4 19.19 3.26 12.68
N LEU A 5 18.10 2.88 13.36
CA LEU A 5 16.73 3.12 12.87
C LEU A 5 16.45 4.62 12.67
N ASN A 6 17.02 5.47 13.52
CA ASN A 6 16.88 6.92 13.43
C ASN A 6 17.62 7.54 12.23
N LYS A 7 18.50 6.76 11.58
CA LYS A 7 19.22 7.19 10.37
C LYS A 7 18.47 6.84 9.08
N LEU A 8 17.40 6.05 9.17
CA LEU A 8 16.58 5.73 8.02
C LEU A 8 15.82 6.97 7.57
N HIS A 9 15.84 7.20 6.28
CA HIS A 9 15.00 8.23 5.69
C HIS A 9 13.58 7.69 5.50
N ALA A 10 12.60 8.56 5.72
CA ALA A 10 11.24 8.29 5.26
C ALA A 10 11.21 8.12 3.73
N TYR A 11 10.20 7.40 3.23
CA TYR A 11 10.05 7.16 1.80
C TYR A 11 10.02 8.47 0.99
N PRO A 12 10.54 8.49 -0.25
CA PRO A 12 10.64 9.73 -1.03
C PRO A 12 9.32 10.49 -1.17
N PHE A 13 8.20 9.79 -1.34
CA PHE A 13 6.88 10.42 -1.49
C PHE A 13 6.39 11.10 -0.21
N THR A 14 6.72 10.59 0.98
CA THR A 14 6.34 11.25 2.24
C THR A 14 7.11 12.54 2.45
N LYS A 15 8.38 12.60 1.99
CA LYS A 15 9.16 13.84 2.00
C LYS A 15 8.53 14.89 1.09
N LEU A 16 8.11 14.50 -0.10
CA LEU A 16 7.44 15.41 -1.03
C LEU A 16 6.09 15.89 -0.47
N ALA A 17 5.28 15.00 0.11
CA ALA A 17 4.03 15.38 0.76
C ALA A 17 4.27 16.42 1.89
N ALA A 18 5.31 16.22 2.71
CA ALA A 18 5.66 17.17 3.78
C ALA A 18 6.11 18.54 3.24
N LEU A 19 6.83 18.58 2.11
CA LEU A 19 7.23 19.83 1.46
C LEU A 19 6.04 20.61 0.90
N LEU A 20 5.02 19.91 0.39
CA LEU A 20 3.84 20.52 -0.24
C LEU A 20 2.73 20.88 0.76
N ALA A 21 2.79 20.37 1.99
CA ALA A 21 1.69 20.45 2.97
C ALA A 21 1.21 21.88 3.31
N ASN A 22 2.07 22.90 3.15
CA ASN A 22 1.75 24.29 3.47
C ASN A 22 1.66 25.19 2.22
N ILE A 23 1.53 24.61 1.03
CA ILE A 23 1.38 25.36 -0.22
C ILE A 23 -0.10 25.50 -0.52
N ASP A 24 -0.60 26.74 -0.52
CA ASP A 24 -1.95 27.05 -0.96
C ASP A 24 -1.97 27.23 -2.49
N VAL A 25 -2.79 26.44 -3.17
CA VAL A 25 -2.95 26.52 -4.62
C VAL A 25 -4.29 27.21 -4.89
N GLN A 26 -4.26 28.32 -5.62
CA GLN A 26 -5.46 29.04 -6.04
C GLN A 26 -6.21 28.27 -7.14
N SER A 27 -6.83 27.15 -6.77
CA SER A 27 -7.60 26.28 -7.64
C SER A 27 -8.69 25.55 -6.85
N ASN A 28 -9.84 25.34 -7.47
CA ASN A 28 -10.94 24.53 -6.91
C ASN A 28 -10.82 23.04 -7.27
N ASN A 29 -9.72 22.62 -7.93
CA ASN A 29 -9.52 21.24 -8.35
C ASN A 29 -8.70 20.46 -7.32
N ASP A 30 -9.01 19.18 -7.16
CA ASP A 30 -8.19 18.27 -6.37
C ASP A 30 -6.80 18.07 -7.00
N ALA A 31 -5.80 17.86 -6.15
CA ALA A 31 -4.43 17.60 -6.59
C ALA A 31 -4.32 16.24 -7.31
N ILE A 32 -3.65 16.22 -8.46
CA ILE A 32 -3.34 14.98 -9.18
C ILE A 32 -1.99 14.44 -8.68
N ALA A 33 -2.03 13.38 -7.89
CA ALA A 33 -0.83 12.74 -7.36
C ALA A 33 -0.20 11.79 -8.38
N MET A 34 0.87 12.22 -9.05
CA MET A 34 1.71 11.39 -9.93
C MET A 34 3.04 10.97 -9.28
N THR A 35 3.14 11.10 -7.97
CA THR A 35 4.38 11.01 -7.21
C THR A 35 4.60 9.64 -6.57
N ILE A 36 3.58 8.78 -6.59
CA ILE A 36 3.56 7.46 -5.97
C ILE A 36 3.34 6.42 -7.06
N GLY A 37 4.24 5.43 -7.14
CA GLY A 37 4.19 4.34 -8.13
C GLY A 37 3.29 3.16 -7.73
N GLU A 38 2.26 3.40 -6.92
CA GLU A 38 1.35 2.36 -6.42
C GLU A 38 0.03 2.36 -7.22
N PRO A 39 -0.50 1.17 -7.55
CA PRO A 39 -1.79 1.08 -8.23
C PRO A 39 -2.92 1.56 -7.32
N GLN A 40 -3.77 2.47 -7.83
CA GLN A 40 -4.94 2.99 -7.13
C GLN A 40 -6.26 2.35 -7.60
N HIS A 41 -6.21 1.47 -8.59
CA HIS A 41 -7.39 0.79 -9.11
C HIS A 41 -7.92 -0.23 -8.11
N ALA A 42 -9.25 -0.36 -8.05
CA ALA A 42 -9.89 -1.42 -7.29
C ALA A 42 -9.37 -2.80 -7.74
N PRO A 43 -9.12 -3.74 -6.82
CA PRO A 43 -8.72 -5.09 -7.19
C PRO A 43 -9.85 -5.80 -7.95
N PRO A 44 -9.54 -6.77 -8.84
CA PRO A 44 -10.55 -7.54 -9.54
C PRO A 44 -11.46 -8.29 -8.55
N LYS A 45 -12.78 -8.21 -8.76
CA LYS A 45 -13.77 -8.87 -7.90
C LYS A 45 -13.54 -10.39 -7.79
N SER A 46 -13.15 -11.04 -8.88
CA SER A 46 -12.87 -12.48 -8.89
C SER A 46 -11.78 -12.90 -7.91
N ALA A 47 -10.74 -12.07 -7.72
CA ALA A 47 -9.67 -12.34 -6.76
C ALA A 47 -10.18 -12.22 -5.32
N VAL A 48 -11.00 -11.20 -5.05
CA VAL A 48 -11.60 -10.98 -3.73
C VAL A 48 -12.56 -12.12 -3.38
N ASP A 49 -13.43 -12.50 -4.30
CA ASP A 49 -14.41 -13.57 -4.09
C ASP A 49 -13.72 -14.92 -3.84
N ALA A 50 -12.66 -15.24 -4.57
CA ALA A 50 -11.86 -16.45 -4.36
C ALA A 50 -11.19 -16.48 -2.97
N LEU A 51 -10.65 -15.35 -2.52
CA LEU A 51 -10.07 -15.22 -1.17
C LEU A 51 -11.11 -15.44 -0.07
N VAL A 52 -12.32 -14.87 -0.23
CA VAL A 52 -13.40 -14.99 0.75
C VAL A 52 -13.92 -16.43 0.83
N ALA A 53 -14.03 -17.11 -0.32
CA ALA A 53 -14.48 -18.51 -0.37
C ALA A 53 -13.57 -19.47 0.43
N GLU A 54 -12.26 -19.20 0.47
CA GLU A 54 -11.26 -20.10 1.07
C GLU A 54 -10.84 -19.74 2.50
N LEU A 55 -11.55 -18.80 3.17
CA LEU A 55 -11.21 -18.36 4.53
C LEU A 55 -11.22 -19.49 5.58
N SER A 56 -11.94 -20.59 5.32
CA SER A 56 -11.95 -21.76 6.20
C SER A 56 -10.57 -22.44 6.31
N GLY A 57 -9.66 -22.21 5.35
CA GLY A 57 -8.31 -22.76 5.34
C GLY A 57 -7.28 -22.04 6.23
N LEU A 58 -7.64 -20.89 6.84
CA LEU A 58 -6.71 -20.06 7.62
C LEU A 58 -6.12 -20.75 8.86
N ASN A 59 -6.75 -21.84 9.33
CA ASN A 59 -6.27 -22.63 10.46
C ASN A 59 -5.22 -23.69 10.07
N LYS A 60 -4.85 -23.79 8.79
CA LYS A 60 -3.86 -24.74 8.28
C LYS A 60 -2.60 -24.01 7.85
N TYR A 61 -1.44 -24.63 8.10
CA TYR A 61 -0.18 -24.16 7.54
C TYR A 61 -0.07 -24.62 6.07
N PRO A 62 0.09 -23.69 5.11
CA PRO A 62 0.32 -24.07 3.72
C PRO A 62 1.72 -24.68 3.56
N SER A 63 1.88 -25.55 2.58
CA SER A 63 3.22 -26.06 2.22
C SER A 63 4.08 -24.94 1.67
N THR A 64 5.40 -25.03 1.85
CA THR A 64 6.34 -24.02 1.34
C THR A 64 6.31 -23.90 -0.19
N GLN A 65 6.01 -24.99 -0.90
CA GLN A 65 5.88 -25.00 -2.37
C GLN A 65 4.52 -24.48 -2.85
N GLY A 66 3.58 -24.25 -1.93
CA GLY A 66 2.18 -24.06 -2.26
C GLY A 66 1.49 -25.38 -2.61
N GLY A 67 0.17 -25.35 -2.65
CA GLY A 67 -0.68 -26.48 -2.97
C GLY A 67 -2.14 -26.09 -2.81
N LEU A 68 -3.03 -26.84 -3.46
CA LEU A 68 -4.46 -26.74 -3.17
C LEU A 68 -4.71 -27.44 -1.81
N PRO A 69 -5.54 -26.86 -0.92
CA PRO A 69 -6.00 -27.54 0.27
C PRO A 69 -6.83 -28.80 -0.02
#